data_AF-A0A498FZP5-F1
#
_entry.id   AF-A0A498FZP5-F1
#
_cell.length_a   1.000
_cell.length_b   1.000
_cell.length_c   1.000
_cell.angle_alpha   90.00
_cell.angle_beta   90.00
_cell.angle_gamma   90.00
#
_symmetry.space_group_name_H-M   'P 1'
#
loop_
_entity.id
_entity.type
_entity.pdbx_description
1 polymer ?
#
loop_
_entity_poly.entity_id
_entity_poly.type
_entity_poly.pdbx_seq_one_letter_code
_entity_poly.pdbx_strand_id
1 'polypeptide(L)'
;VMPGYTHLQPAQPTTVGHYLLSYEGGLARDTERLLDASDRVNRSPLGAAAFAGTPFDVDRDRTAALLGFDGTVRNSMDAASARDFLAESASALATLATTLSGLAEDLIIFSNKGVVELADAYASTSSIMPQKKNPDTLELTRGVAGDAIGEATGTLSLLKGLPRAYNRDLQRAHASVFEIAGDVREATEVAAGAVATAEWNEAALATAAGEGFSTATGVADLLATGGLPFRTAHEIV
;
A
#
# COMPACT_ATOMS: atom_id res chain seq x y z
N VAL A 1 -1.40 19.85 17.40
CA VAL A 1 -0.82 18.72 18.17
C VAL A 1 -1.83 17.58 18.14
N MET A 2 -1.40 16.32 18.13
CA MET A 2 -2.27 15.13 18.20
C MET A 2 -1.69 14.09 19.16
N PRO A 3 -2.49 13.16 19.72
CA PRO A 3 -1.96 12.02 20.45
C PRO A 3 -1.16 11.10 19.52
N GLY A 4 0.03 10.67 19.94
CA GLY A 4 0.68 9.49 19.37
C GLY A 4 0.05 8.22 19.93
N TYR A 5 0.07 7.12 19.18
CA TYR A 5 -0.50 5.85 19.61
C TYR A 5 0.49 4.70 19.47
N THR A 6 0.53 3.85 20.49
CA THR A 6 1.12 2.49 20.41
C THR A 6 0.13 1.53 21.05
N HIS A 7 -0.20 0.42 20.40
CA HIS A 7 -1.27 -0.49 20.85
C HIS A 7 -2.65 0.20 20.98
N LEU A 8 -2.90 1.24 20.17
CA LEU A 8 -4.04 2.16 20.30
C LEU A 8 -4.16 2.86 21.67
N GLN A 9 -3.13 2.79 22.51
CA GLN A 9 -3.04 3.54 23.77
C GLN A 9 -2.36 4.90 23.53
N PRO A 10 -2.85 5.99 24.15
CA PRO A 10 -2.18 7.28 24.11
C PRO A 10 -0.71 7.15 24.56
N ALA A 11 0.19 7.63 23.72
CA ALA A 11 1.63 7.73 23.99
C ALA A 11 2.03 9.21 23.98
N GLN A 12 3.28 9.53 23.64
CA GLN A 12 3.74 10.91 23.58
C GLN A 12 2.98 11.72 22.50
N PRO A 13 2.68 13.01 22.76
CA PRO A 13 2.08 13.89 21.76
C PRO A 13 2.96 14.05 20.52
N THR A 14 2.33 14.19 19.36
CA THR A 14 2.96 14.42 18.07
C THR A 14 2.18 15.46 17.25
N THR A 15 2.41 15.55 15.94
CA THR A 15 1.65 16.43 15.04
C THR A 15 1.01 15.63 13.91
N VAL A 16 -0.12 16.14 13.39
CA VAL A 16 -0.77 15.57 12.20
C VAL A 16 0.21 15.49 11.03
N GLY A 17 1.07 16.50 10.86
CA GLY A 17 2.11 16.48 9.83
C GLY A 17 3.11 15.33 10.00
N HIS A 18 3.57 15.06 11.23
CA HIS A 18 4.48 13.93 11.48
C HIS A 18 3.80 12.57 11.24
N TYR A 19 2.54 12.44 11.65
CA TYR A 19 1.70 11.28 11.35
C TYR A 19 1.53 11.05 9.84
N LEU A 20 1.14 12.08 9.07
CA LEU A 20 0.96 11.96 7.63
C LEU A 20 2.26 11.64 6.89
N LEU A 21 3.38 12.24 7.32
CA LEU A 21 4.71 11.94 6.77
C LEU A 21 5.16 10.48 7.03
N SER A 22 4.63 9.83 8.07
CA SER A 22 4.91 8.40 8.28
C SER A 22 4.34 7.52 7.15
N TYR A 23 3.17 7.88 6.61
CA TYR A 23 2.58 7.20 5.45
C TYR A 23 3.25 7.60 4.15
N GLU A 24 3.61 8.89 3.98
CA GLU A 24 4.38 9.35 2.82
C GLU A 24 5.65 8.53 2.63
N GLY A 25 6.43 8.31 3.70
CA GLY A 25 7.63 7.49 3.62
C GLY A 25 7.35 6.02 3.24
N GLY A 26 6.20 5.47 3.60
CA GLY A 26 5.73 4.15 3.15
C GLY A 26 5.40 4.15 1.66
N LEU A 27 4.55 5.09 1.23
CA LEU A 27 4.10 5.25 -0.15
C LEU A 27 5.26 5.57 -1.11
N ALA A 28 6.28 6.31 -0.68
CA ALA A 28 7.47 6.56 -1.46
C ALA A 28 8.23 5.27 -1.78
N ARG A 29 8.40 4.38 -0.80
CA ARG A 29 9.00 3.05 -1.01
C ARG A 29 8.13 2.15 -1.89
N ASP A 30 6.81 2.25 -1.76
CA ASP A 30 5.88 1.50 -2.60
C ASP A 30 5.91 1.97 -4.06
N THR A 31 6.04 3.28 -4.27
CA THR A 31 6.22 3.90 -5.59
C THR A 31 7.54 3.43 -6.23
N GLU A 32 8.65 3.50 -5.50
CA GLU A 32 9.94 3.00 -5.96
C GLU A 32 9.83 1.53 -6.37
N ARG A 33 9.20 0.69 -5.53
CA ARG A 33 9.02 -0.74 -5.83
C ARG A 33 8.24 -1.00 -7.12
N LEU A 34 7.18 -0.22 -7.38
CA LEU A 34 6.36 -0.36 -8.59
C LEU A 34 7.14 0.07 -9.85
N LEU A 35 7.90 1.16 -9.77
CA LEU A 35 8.75 1.63 -10.87
C LEU A 35 9.86 0.61 -11.17
N ASP A 36 10.55 0.14 -10.13
CA ASP A 36 11.59 -0.87 -10.22
C ASP A 36 11.08 -2.19 -10.82
N ALA A 37 9.88 -2.63 -10.42
CA ALA A 37 9.23 -3.79 -11.01
C ALA A 37 8.94 -3.56 -12.50
N SER A 38 8.38 -2.40 -12.86
CA SER A 38 8.12 -2.01 -14.25
C SER A 38 9.39 -2.08 -15.11
N ASP A 39 10.49 -1.48 -14.64
CA ASP A 39 11.77 -1.42 -15.35
C ASP A 39 12.39 -2.81 -15.56
N ARG A 40 12.28 -3.71 -14.57
CA ARG A 40 12.78 -5.08 -14.68
C ARG A 40 11.97 -5.91 -15.66
N VAL A 41 10.64 -5.81 -15.59
CA VAL A 41 9.74 -6.67 -16.37
C VAL A 41 9.51 -6.19 -17.79
N ASN A 42 9.96 -4.97 -18.14
CA ASN A 42 9.82 -4.38 -19.48
C ASN A 42 10.74 -5.06 -20.52
N ARG A 43 10.51 -6.34 -20.81
CA ARG A 43 11.26 -7.13 -21.80
C ARG A 43 10.33 -7.82 -22.78
N SER A 44 10.60 -7.65 -24.07
CA SER A 44 9.77 -8.17 -25.14
C SER A 44 9.90 -9.69 -25.29
N PRO A 45 8.79 -10.46 -25.18
CA PRO A 45 8.78 -11.89 -25.49
C PRO A 45 8.59 -12.16 -26.99
N LEU A 46 8.29 -11.12 -27.80
CA LEU A 46 7.90 -11.31 -29.20
C LEU A 46 9.05 -11.89 -30.03
N GLY A 47 8.71 -12.82 -30.94
CA GLY A 47 9.68 -13.64 -31.69
C GLY A 47 10.06 -14.97 -31.04
N ALA A 48 9.61 -15.24 -29.80
CA ALA A 48 9.82 -16.55 -29.14
C ALA A 48 8.98 -17.70 -29.72
N ALA A 49 7.92 -17.36 -30.47
CA ALA A 49 6.93 -18.31 -31.00
C ALA A 49 6.40 -19.24 -29.90
N ALA A 50 6.22 -20.54 -30.18
CA ALA A 50 5.70 -21.48 -29.20
C ALA A 50 6.68 -21.76 -28.04
N PHE A 51 7.99 -21.82 -28.32
CA PHE A 51 9.09 -22.00 -27.34
C PHE A 51 10.48 -22.03 -28.00
N ALA A 52 10.56 -22.27 -29.31
CA ALA A 52 11.82 -22.50 -30.04
C ALA A 52 12.31 -21.29 -30.88
N GLY A 53 11.62 -20.16 -30.77
CA GLY A 53 11.88 -19.01 -31.63
C GLY A 53 11.16 -19.09 -32.97
N THR A 54 11.08 -17.94 -33.64
CA THR A 54 10.58 -17.84 -35.01
C THR A 54 11.61 -18.36 -36.03
N PRO A 55 11.20 -19.08 -37.10
CA PRO A 55 12.10 -19.48 -38.17
C PRO A 55 12.41 -18.33 -39.16
N PHE A 56 11.71 -17.21 -39.04
CA PHE A 56 11.89 -16.04 -39.90
C PHE A 56 13.02 -15.15 -39.40
N ASP A 57 13.71 -14.49 -40.32
CA ASP A 57 14.76 -13.51 -40.04
C ASP A 57 14.15 -12.19 -39.53
N VAL A 58 13.72 -12.21 -38.27
CA VAL A 58 13.11 -11.07 -37.58
C VAL A 58 14.13 -10.43 -36.65
N ASP A 59 14.33 -9.14 -36.80
CA ASP A 59 15.07 -8.33 -35.84
C ASP A 59 14.22 -8.10 -34.58
N ARG A 60 14.46 -8.93 -33.55
CA ARG A 60 13.74 -8.88 -32.27
C ARG A 60 14.05 -7.62 -31.47
N ASP A 61 15.26 -7.08 -31.57
CA ASP A 61 15.65 -5.87 -30.84
C ASP A 61 14.97 -4.64 -31.45
N ARG A 62 14.92 -4.55 -32.78
CA ARG A 62 14.09 -3.55 -33.48
C ARG A 62 12.62 -3.69 -33.11
N THR A 63 12.11 -4.92 -33.04
CA THR A 63 10.71 -5.18 -32.66
C THR A 63 10.43 -4.74 -31.22
N ALA A 64 11.33 -5.04 -30.27
CA ALA A 64 11.24 -4.60 -28.89
C ALA A 64 11.21 -3.06 -28.79
N ALA A 65 12.13 -2.38 -29.49
CA ALA A 65 12.20 -0.93 -29.52
C ALA A 65 10.92 -0.29 -30.11
N LEU A 66 10.38 -0.86 -31.20
CA LEU A 66 9.14 -0.38 -31.82
C LEU A 66 7.92 -0.52 -30.89
N LEU A 67 7.94 -1.49 -29.97
CA LEU A 67 6.89 -1.75 -29.00
C LEU A 67 7.12 -1.06 -27.64
N GLY A 68 8.23 -0.34 -27.46
CA GLY A 68 8.56 0.37 -26.23
C GLY A 68 9.19 -0.49 -25.12
N PHE A 69 9.69 -1.68 -25.44
CA PHE A 69 10.45 -2.51 -24.49
C PHE A 69 11.92 -2.10 -24.46
N ASP A 70 12.57 -2.18 -23.29
CA ASP A 70 14.00 -1.87 -23.16
C ASP A 70 14.92 -3.00 -23.64
N GLY A 71 14.35 -4.12 -24.05
CA GLY A 71 15.10 -5.24 -24.60
C GLY A 71 14.24 -6.48 -24.81
N THR A 72 14.89 -7.58 -25.13
CA THR A 72 14.22 -8.86 -25.42
C THR A 72 14.39 -9.85 -24.26
N VAL A 73 13.39 -10.71 -24.05
CA VAL A 73 13.59 -11.94 -23.29
C VAL A 73 14.49 -12.85 -24.12
N ARG A 74 15.67 -13.17 -23.57
CA ARG A 74 16.77 -13.78 -24.34
C ARG A 74 16.52 -15.24 -24.72
N ASN A 75 15.78 -15.97 -23.89
CA ASN A 75 15.47 -17.38 -24.13
C ASN A 75 14.00 -17.56 -24.55
N SER A 76 13.76 -18.23 -25.68
CA SER A 76 12.42 -18.39 -26.24
C SER A 76 11.52 -19.31 -25.40
N MET A 77 12.08 -20.31 -24.73
CA MET A 77 11.32 -21.18 -23.83
C MET A 77 10.91 -20.41 -22.58
N ASP A 78 11.80 -19.59 -22.04
CA ASP A 78 11.49 -18.69 -20.93
C ASP A 78 10.41 -17.67 -21.31
N ALA A 79 10.54 -16.99 -22.45
CA ALA A 79 9.56 -16.04 -22.96
C ALA A 79 8.14 -16.65 -23.12
N ALA A 80 8.04 -17.92 -23.50
CA ALA A 80 6.76 -18.61 -23.63
C ALA A 80 6.14 -19.02 -22.27
N SER A 81 6.94 -19.11 -21.22
CA SER A 81 6.59 -19.80 -19.98
C SER A 81 6.57 -18.92 -18.74
N ALA A 82 7.46 -17.94 -18.66
CA ALA A 82 7.67 -17.09 -17.50
C ALA A 82 6.49 -16.16 -17.28
N ARG A 83 6.13 -15.98 -16.00
CA ARG A 83 5.13 -15.03 -15.49
C ARG A 83 5.60 -14.39 -14.19
N ASP A 84 6.92 -14.36 -13.97
CA ASP A 84 7.51 -13.64 -12.84
C ASP A 84 7.06 -12.18 -12.81
N PHE A 85 6.87 -11.54 -13.96
CA PHE A 85 6.32 -10.18 -14.05
C PHE A 85 4.95 -10.03 -13.41
N LEU A 86 4.07 -11.05 -13.50
CA LEU A 86 2.77 -11.05 -12.82
C LEU A 86 2.96 -11.19 -11.32
N ALA A 87 3.85 -12.08 -10.88
CA ALA A 87 4.11 -12.31 -9.46
C ALA A 87 4.76 -11.09 -8.78
N GLU A 88 5.75 -10.45 -9.43
CA GLU A 88 6.42 -9.25 -8.93
C GLU A 88 5.42 -8.08 -8.88
N SER A 89 4.63 -7.88 -9.94
CA SER A 89 3.60 -6.82 -9.98
C SER A 89 2.54 -7.03 -8.91
N ALA A 90 1.98 -8.24 -8.79
CA ALA A 90 0.98 -8.55 -7.77
C ALA A 90 1.53 -8.37 -6.34
N SER A 91 2.79 -8.74 -6.09
CA SER A 91 3.43 -8.54 -4.79
C SER A 91 3.66 -7.06 -4.48
N ALA A 92 4.03 -6.25 -5.48
CA ALA A 92 4.18 -4.80 -5.32
C ALA A 92 2.82 -4.13 -5.03
N LEU A 93 1.77 -4.51 -5.76
CA LEU A 93 0.39 -4.05 -5.55
C LEU A 93 -0.14 -4.44 -4.17
N ALA A 94 0.10 -5.68 -3.73
CA ALA A 94 -0.29 -6.15 -2.40
C ALA A 94 0.39 -5.35 -1.28
N THR A 95 1.66 -4.97 -1.48
CA THR A 95 2.39 -4.14 -0.52
C THR A 95 1.79 -2.74 -0.43
N LEU A 96 1.54 -2.09 -1.58
CA LEU A 96 0.87 -0.78 -1.62
C LEU A 96 -0.51 -0.83 -0.97
N ALA A 97 -1.34 -1.82 -1.33
CA ALA A 97 -2.68 -1.98 -0.76
C ALA A 97 -2.63 -2.18 0.76
N THR A 98 -1.61 -2.86 1.28
CA THR A 98 -1.39 -3.01 2.74
C THR A 98 -1.03 -1.68 3.40
N THR A 99 -0.22 -0.84 2.77
CA THR A 99 0.04 0.53 3.27
C THR A 99 -1.25 1.36 3.30
N LEU A 100 -2.05 1.30 2.23
CA LEU A 100 -3.33 1.99 2.14
C LEU A 100 -4.34 1.50 3.18
N SER A 101 -4.36 0.20 3.48
CA SER A 101 -5.26 -0.37 4.48
C SER A 101 -4.95 0.13 5.89
N GLY A 102 -3.66 0.31 6.22
CA GLY A 102 -3.24 0.95 7.45
C GLY A 102 -3.72 2.40 7.55
N LEU A 103 -3.59 3.19 6.47
CA LEU A 103 -4.08 4.58 6.43
C LEU A 103 -5.59 4.65 6.59
N ALA A 104 -6.32 3.76 5.91
CA ALA A 104 -7.75 3.64 6.01
C ALA A 104 -8.19 3.31 7.44
N GLU A 105 -7.54 2.35 8.11
CA GLU A 105 -7.80 1.99 9.52
C GLU A 105 -7.72 3.21 10.44
N ASP A 106 -6.62 3.96 10.35
CA ASP A 106 -6.39 5.12 11.21
C ASP A 106 -7.43 6.22 10.97
N LEU A 107 -7.75 6.52 9.71
CA LEU A 107 -8.78 7.51 9.37
C LEU A 107 -10.19 7.07 9.82
N ILE A 108 -10.52 5.78 9.72
CA ILE A 108 -11.80 5.23 10.22
C ILE A 108 -11.87 5.42 11.75
N ILE A 109 -10.81 5.06 12.48
CA ILE A 109 -10.75 5.20 13.94
C ILE A 109 -10.80 6.67 14.35
N PHE A 110 -10.05 7.54 13.67
CA PHE A 110 -10.00 8.97 13.95
C PHE A 110 -11.34 9.66 13.66
N SER A 111 -12.04 9.24 12.60
CA SER A 111 -13.38 9.74 12.29
C SER A 111 -14.37 9.34 13.38
N ASN A 112 -14.31 8.09 13.85
CA ASN A 112 -15.11 7.64 14.99
C ASN A 112 -14.82 8.41 16.29
N LYS A 113 -13.57 8.85 16.50
CA LYS A 113 -13.18 9.69 17.64
C LYS A 113 -13.53 11.18 17.46
N GLY A 114 -14.01 11.59 16.28
CA GLY A 114 -14.32 12.98 15.96
C GLY A 114 -13.10 13.90 15.86
N VAL A 115 -11.90 13.34 15.68
CA VAL A 115 -10.66 14.12 15.56
C VAL A 115 -10.30 14.44 14.09
N VAL A 116 -10.92 13.74 13.15
CA VAL A 116 -10.88 14.03 11.72
C VAL A 116 -12.29 13.95 11.14
N GLU A 117 -12.65 14.91 10.29
CA GLU A 117 -13.86 14.89 9.49
C GLU A 117 -13.47 14.61 8.03
N LEU A 118 -14.07 13.57 7.44
CA LEU A 118 -13.86 13.21 6.04
C LEU A 118 -14.85 13.99 5.17
N ALA A 119 -14.49 14.40 3.96
CA ALA A 119 -15.44 15.06 3.07
C ALA A 119 -16.58 14.10 2.63
N ASP A 120 -17.75 14.66 2.34
CA ASP A 120 -18.93 13.89 1.91
C ASP A 120 -18.68 13.08 0.63
N ALA A 121 -17.74 13.49 -0.22
CA ALA A 121 -17.34 12.72 -1.40
C ALA A 121 -16.69 11.37 -1.08
N TYR A 122 -16.19 11.19 0.15
CA TYR A 122 -15.48 9.99 0.61
C TYR A 122 -16.23 9.27 1.74
N ALA A 123 -17.46 9.67 2.03
CA ALA A 123 -18.28 9.08 3.08
C ALA A 123 -19.75 8.97 2.65
N SER A 124 -20.50 8.07 3.27
CA SER A 124 -21.94 7.94 3.03
C SER A 124 -22.76 8.35 4.25
N THR A 125 -24.02 8.69 4.04
CA THR A 125 -25.00 8.85 5.13
C THR A 125 -25.82 7.59 5.30
N SER A 126 -26.11 7.21 6.54
CA SER A 126 -27.07 6.13 6.82
C SER A 126 -28.48 6.48 6.34
N SER A 127 -29.16 5.51 5.72
CA SER A 127 -30.55 5.66 5.26
C SER A 127 -31.57 5.83 6.40
N ILE A 128 -31.23 5.44 7.63
CA ILE A 128 -32.09 5.52 8.82
C ILE A 128 -31.61 6.57 9.85
N MET A 129 -30.33 6.94 9.82
CA MET A 129 -29.71 7.85 10.80
C MET A 129 -29.05 9.04 10.06
N PRO A 130 -29.74 10.17 9.88
CA PRO A 130 -29.26 11.30 9.08
C PRO A 130 -27.93 11.90 9.55
N GLN A 131 -27.61 11.78 10.85
CA GLN A 131 -26.36 12.26 11.45
C GLN A 131 -25.20 11.26 11.30
N LYS A 132 -25.46 10.01 10.90
CA LYS A 132 -24.43 8.96 10.85
C LYS A 132 -23.73 9.00 9.50
N LYS A 133 -22.49 9.48 9.52
CA LYS A 133 -21.54 9.46 8.42
C LYS A 133 -20.64 8.23 8.52
N ASN A 134 -20.54 7.45 7.45
CA ASN A 134 -19.76 6.22 7.40
C ASN A 134 -18.58 6.37 6.44
N PRO A 135 -17.36 6.00 6.83
CA PRO A 135 -16.16 6.05 5.98
C PRO A 135 -16.11 4.86 4.98
N ASP A 136 -17.23 4.54 4.31
CA ASP A 136 -17.39 3.32 3.49
C ASP A 136 -16.30 3.17 2.43
N THR A 137 -15.87 4.27 1.81
CA THR A 137 -14.83 4.23 0.77
C THR A 137 -13.47 3.81 1.33
N LEU A 138 -13.16 4.18 2.57
CA LEU A 138 -11.96 3.73 3.28
C LEU A 138 -12.12 2.29 3.78
N GLU A 139 -13.32 1.88 4.19
CA GLU A 139 -13.60 0.47 4.51
C GLU A 139 -13.34 -0.44 3.30
N LEU A 140 -13.77 -0.02 2.11
CA LEU A 140 -13.51 -0.71 0.85
C LEU A 140 -12.01 -0.67 0.48
N THR A 141 -11.35 0.47 0.64
CA THR A 141 -9.88 0.61 0.46
C THR A 141 -9.12 -0.41 1.32
N ARG A 142 -9.53 -0.58 2.59
CA ARG A 142 -8.97 -1.60 3.49
C ARG A 142 -9.28 -3.02 3.01
N GLY A 143 -10.45 -3.25 2.42
CA GLY A 143 -10.85 -4.53 1.82
C GLY A 143 -9.97 -4.96 0.65
N VAL A 144 -9.64 -4.02 -0.26
CA VAL A 144 -8.78 -4.26 -1.45
C VAL A 144 -7.42 -4.85 -1.08
N ALA A 145 -6.89 -4.56 0.11
CA ALA A 145 -5.65 -5.19 0.57
C ALA A 145 -5.76 -6.71 0.71
N GLY A 146 -6.91 -7.21 1.18
CA GLY A 146 -7.16 -8.65 1.26
C GLY A 146 -7.16 -9.32 -0.11
N ASP A 147 -7.82 -8.68 -1.09
CA ASP A 147 -7.88 -9.17 -2.47
C ASP A 147 -6.49 -9.18 -3.11
N ALA A 148 -5.69 -8.13 -2.90
CA ALA A 148 -4.34 -8.03 -3.45
C ALA A 148 -3.36 -9.06 -2.86
N ILE A 149 -3.43 -9.28 -1.55
CA ILE A 149 -2.65 -10.34 -0.88
C ILE A 149 -3.05 -11.72 -1.40
N GLY A 150 -4.36 -11.95 -1.58
CA GLY A 150 -4.90 -13.16 -2.17
C GLY A 150 -4.37 -13.40 -3.57
N GLU A 151 -4.36 -12.37 -4.41
CA GLU A 151 -3.90 -12.46 -5.79
C GLU A 151 -2.39 -12.74 -5.90
N ALA A 152 -1.57 -12.08 -5.10
CA ALA A 152 -0.12 -12.36 -5.05
C ALA A 152 0.14 -13.83 -4.65
N THR A 153 -0.59 -14.32 -3.65
CA THR A 153 -0.49 -15.72 -3.19
C THR A 153 -1.00 -16.71 -4.25
N GLY A 154 -2.13 -16.40 -4.89
CA GLY A 154 -2.76 -17.19 -5.93
C GLY A 154 -1.88 -17.30 -7.17
N THR A 155 -1.29 -16.18 -7.60
CA THR A 155 -0.34 -16.15 -8.72
C THR A 155 0.86 -17.06 -8.45
N LEU A 156 1.53 -16.94 -7.30
CA LEU A 156 2.66 -17.83 -6.97
C LEU A 156 2.23 -19.30 -6.88
N SER A 157 1.05 -19.57 -6.33
CA SER A 157 0.49 -20.92 -6.23
C SER A 157 0.21 -21.54 -7.59
N LEU A 158 -0.30 -20.75 -8.55
CA LEU A 158 -0.56 -21.17 -9.93
C LEU A 158 0.75 -21.47 -10.67
N LEU A 159 1.79 -20.65 -10.48
CA LEU A 159 3.06 -20.80 -11.18
C LEU A 159 3.91 -21.96 -10.64
N LYS A 160 3.68 -22.37 -9.39
CA LYS A 160 4.46 -23.41 -8.72
C LYS A 160 4.41 -24.73 -9.50
N GLY A 161 5.60 -25.23 -9.85
CA GLY A 161 5.78 -26.58 -10.40
C GLY A 161 5.26 -26.79 -11.83
N LEU A 162 4.94 -25.73 -12.57
CA LEU A 162 4.59 -25.86 -13.98
C LEU A 162 5.82 -26.32 -14.79
N PRO A 163 5.70 -27.38 -15.62
CA PRO A 163 6.78 -27.78 -16.52
C PRO A 163 6.97 -26.71 -17.60
N ARG A 164 8.17 -26.61 -18.18
CA ARG A 164 8.36 -25.77 -19.38
C ARG A 164 7.79 -26.50 -20.62
N ALA A 165 7.29 -25.83 -21.66
CA ALA A 165 7.23 -24.38 -21.84
C ALA A 165 5.86 -23.77 -21.42
N TYR A 166 5.04 -23.36 -22.39
CA TYR A 166 3.69 -22.89 -22.15
C TYR A 166 2.75 -24.04 -21.72
N ASN A 167 1.98 -23.80 -20.66
CA ASN A 167 0.86 -24.65 -20.24
C ASN A 167 -0.40 -23.80 -20.12
N ARG A 168 -1.57 -24.43 -20.31
CA ARG A 168 -2.83 -23.69 -20.36
C ARG A 168 -3.23 -23.08 -19.01
N ASP A 169 -2.68 -23.57 -17.92
CA ASP A 169 -2.74 -23.00 -16.57
C ASP A 169 -2.44 -21.49 -16.57
N LEU A 170 -1.48 -21.05 -17.40
CA LEU A 170 -1.05 -19.65 -17.52
C LEU A 170 -2.17 -18.71 -18.00
N GLN A 171 -3.26 -19.22 -18.60
CA GLN A 171 -4.42 -18.39 -18.96
C GLN A 171 -5.13 -17.82 -17.73
N ARG A 172 -5.05 -18.49 -16.59
CA ARG A 172 -5.70 -18.03 -15.35
C ARG A 172 -4.96 -16.86 -14.68
N ALA A 173 -3.69 -16.64 -15.00
CA ALA A 173 -2.85 -15.68 -14.28
C ALA A 173 -3.10 -14.21 -14.67
N HIS A 174 -3.53 -13.92 -15.90
CA HIS A 174 -3.46 -12.54 -16.41
C HIS A 174 -4.66 -11.68 -16.00
N ALA A 175 -5.87 -12.22 -16.12
CA ALA A 175 -7.09 -11.43 -15.89
C ALA A 175 -7.15 -10.90 -14.45
N SER A 176 -6.86 -11.77 -13.47
CA SER A 176 -6.93 -11.44 -12.05
C SER A 176 -5.90 -10.39 -11.63
N VAL A 177 -4.66 -10.47 -12.13
CA VAL A 177 -3.62 -9.46 -11.84
C VAL A 177 -3.95 -8.09 -12.45
N PHE A 178 -4.63 -8.04 -13.60
CA PHE A 178 -5.06 -6.76 -14.18
C PHE A 178 -6.26 -6.15 -13.45
N GLU A 179 -7.21 -6.97 -13.03
CA GLU A 179 -8.35 -6.53 -12.20
C GLU A 179 -7.85 -5.91 -10.90
N ILE A 180 -6.97 -6.60 -10.17
CA ILE A 180 -6.45 -6.07 -8.90
C ILE A 180 -5.59 -4.81 -9.09
N ALA A 181 -4.88 -4.67 -10.21
CA ALA A 181 -4.16 -3.44 -10.50
C ALA A 181 -5.11 -2.24 -10.67
N GLY A 182 -6.30 -2.46 -11.25
CA GLY A 182 -7.37 -1.48 -11.30
C GLY A 182 -7.91 -1.13 -9.92
N ASP A 183 -8.23 -2.14 -9.11
CA ASP A 183 -8.78 -1.95 -7.77
C ASP A 183 -7.82 -1.19 -6.85
N VAL A 184 -6.52 -1.54 -6.87
CA VAL A 184 -5.49 -0.86 -6.08
C VAL A 184 -5.28 0.57 -6.55
N ARG A 185 -5.37 0.83 -7.87
CA ARG A 185 -5.33 2.20 -8.42
C ARG A 185 -6.50 3.02 -7.90
N GLU A 186 -7.73 2.50 -7.96
CA GLU A 186 -8.92 3.20 -7.46
C GLU A 186 -8.85 3.43 -5.94
N ALA A 187 -8.41 2.44 -5.17
CA ALA A 187 -8.16 2.55 -3.74
C ALA A 187 -7.13 3.65 -3.42
N THR A 188 -6.09 3.78 -4.24
CA THR A 188 -5.07 4.84 -4.10
C THR A 188 -5.69 6.23 -4.34
N GLU A 189 -6.53 6.38 -5.38
CA GLU A 189 -7.22 7.64 -5.68
C GLU A 189 -8.20 8.05 -4.57
N VAL A 190 -8.95 7.09 -4.04
CA VAL A 190 -9.86 7.28 -2.90
C VAL A 190 -9.09 7.73 -1.66
N ALA A 191 -8.03 7.01 -1.27
CA ALA A 191 -7.24 7.34 -0.09
C ALA A 191 -6.59 8.72 -0.20
N ALA A 192 -6.00 9.03 -1.37
CA ALA A 192 -5.38 10.33 -1.62
C ALA A 192 -6.41 11.47 -1.51
N GLY A 193 -7.59 11.29 -2.11
CA GLY A 193 -8.68 12.26 -2.05
C GLY A 193 -9.24 12.47 -0.64
N ALA A 194 -9.44 11.38 0.10
CA ALA A 194 -9.89 11.42 1.50
C ALA A 194 -8.89 12.19 2.37
N VAL A 195 -7.59 11.93 2.24
CA VAL A 195 -6.54 12.67 2.97
C VAL A 195 -6.47 14.13 2.55
N ALA A 196 -6.54 14.43 1.25
CA ALA A 196 -6.44 15.79 0.73
C ALA A 196 -7.58 16.71 1.17
N THR A 197 -8.74 16.12 1.48
CA THR A 197 -9.96 16.84 1.87
C THR A 197 -10.30 16.67 3.35
N ALA A 198 -9.49 15.94 4.12
CA ALA A 198 -9.72 15.71 5.54
C ALA A 198 -9.55 17.00 6.35
N GLU A 199 -10.53 17.28 7.20
CA GLU A 199 -10.48 18.39 8.15
C GLU A 199 -10.12 17.87 9.54
N TRP A 200 -9.01 18.38 10.10
CA TRP A 200 -8.51 17.94 11.40
C TRP A 200 -9.00 18.87 12.50
N ASN A 201 -9.72 18.32 13.48
CA ASN A 201 -10.26 19.12 14.59
C ASN A 201 -9.14 19.43 15.61
N GLU A 202 -8.52 20.60 15.47
CA GLU A 202 -7.38 21.00 16.31
C GLU A 202 -7.70 20.98 17.81
N ALA A 203 -8.90 21.41 18.22
CA ALA A 203 -9.30 21.43 19.62
C ALA A 203 -9.49 20.01 20.19
N ALA A 204 -10.13 19.12 19.42
CA ALA A 204 -10.31 17.72 19.81
C ALA A 204 -8.97 16.98 19.88
N LEU A 205 -8.09 17.20 18.89
CA LEU A 205 -6.74 16.61 18.86
C LEU A 205 -5.87 17.11 20.02
N ALA A 206 -5.92 18.41 20.34
CA ALA A 206 -5.19 18.97 21.47
C ALA A 206 -5.68 18.41 22.81
N THR A 207 -7.00 18.23 22.95
CA THR A 207 -7.59 17.59 24.14
C THR A 207 -7.12 16.14 24.26
N ALA A 208 -7.27 15.34 23.19
CA ALA A 208 -6.88 13.94 23.17
C ALA A 208 -5.37 13.75 23.39
N ALA A 209 -4.54 14.70 22.94
CA ALA A 209 -3.09 14.67 23.18
C ALA A 209 -2.71 14.82 24.65
N GLY A 210 -3.58 15.40 25.50
CA GLY A 210 -3.35 15.53 26.94
C GLY A 210 -3.84 14.35 27.77
N GLU A 211 -4.52 13.38 27.16
CA GLU A 211 -5.08 12.22 27.84
C GLU A 211 -4.00 11.18 28.23
N GLY A 212 -4.32 10.31 29.19
CA GLY A 212 -3.50 9.14 29.49
C GLY A 212 -2.11 9.43 30.08
N PHE A 213 -1.90 10.61 30.68
CA PHE A 213 -0.58 11.05 31.18
C PHE A 213 0.50 11.03 30.09
N SER A 214 0.13 11.36 28.85
CA SER A 214 0.98 11.36 27.64
C SER A 214 2.32 12.11 27.77
N THR A 215 2.42 13.05 28.72
CA THR A 215 3.63 13.84 28.99
C THR A 215 4.50 13.31 30.13
N ALA A 216 4.12 12.22 30.81
CA ALA A 216 4.87 11.62 31.91
C ALA A 216 6.32 11.28 31.52
N THR A 217 6.52 10.70 30.33
CA THR A 217 7.86 10.43 29.79
C THR A 217 8.69 11.71 29.67
N GLY A 218 8.08 12.83 29.25
CA GLY A 218 8.77 14.12 29.19
C GLY A 218 9.21 14.64 30.56
N VAL A 219 8.44 14.36 31.63
CA VAL A 219 8.85 14.68 33.00
C VAL A 219 10.05 13.82 33.42
N ALA A 220 10.03 12.52 33.10
CA ALA A 220 11.15 11.63 33.37
C ALA A 220 12.43 12.05 32.60
N ASP A 221 12.29 12.43 31.33
CA ASP A 221 13.39 12.94 30.50
C ASP A 221 14.00 14.24 31.07
N LEU A 222 13.16 15.15 31.58
CA LEU A 222 13.61 16.38 32.24
C LEU A 222 14.42 16.09 33.52
N LEU A 223 13.94 15.16 34.37
CA LEU A 223 14.67 14.72 35.56
C LEU A 223 16.00 14.06 35.19
N ALA A 224 16.01 13.23 34.16
CA ALA A 224 17.21 12.55 33.68
C ALA A 224 18.24 13.55 33.12
N THR A 225 17.79 14.52 32.33
CA THR A 225 18.64 15.63 31.82
C THR A 225 19.19 16.48 32.95
N GLY A 226 18.46 16.59 34.08
CA GLY A 226 18.91 17.22 35.32
C GLY A 226 19.93 16.42 36.14
N GLY A 227 20.33 15.23 35.68
CA GLY A 227 21.39 14.42 36.28
C GLY A 227 20.94 13.18 37.04
N LEU A 228 19.63 12.88 37.11
CA LEU A 228 19.17 11.61 37.65
C LEU A 228 19.41 10.47 36.64
N PRO A 229 19.77 9.25 37.09
CA PRO A 229 19.69 8.08 36.24
C PRO A 229 18.25 7.89 35.73
N PHE A 230 18.07 7.66 34.42
CA PHE A 230 16.74 7.56 33.81
C PHE A 230 15.82 6.55 34.52
N ARG A 231 16.36 5.41 34.96
CA ARG A 231 15.59 4.41 35.74
C ARG A 231 14.96 5.02 36.99
N THR A 232 15.73 5.81 37.74
CA THR A 232 15.23 6.47 38.96
C THR A 232 14.23 7.56 38.61
N ALA A 233 14.47 8.34 37.55
CA ALA A 233 13.51 9.33 37.07
C ALA A 233 12.16 8.69 36.68
N HIS A 234 12.19 7.56 35.97
CA HIS A 234 10.99 6.80 35.61
C HIS A 234 10.27 6.20 36.83
N GLU A 235 10.99 5.75 37.86
CA GLU A 235 10.36 5.23 39.10
C GLU A 235 9.70 6.34 39.93
N ILE A 236 10.15 7.60 39.81
CA ILE A 236 9.59 8.75 40.53
C ILE A 236 8.28 9.25 39.90
N VAL A 237 8.19 9.21 38.57
CA VAL A 237 7.04 9.67 37.78
C VAL A 237 5.92 8.64 37.80
#